data_AF-A0A1X1A188-F1
#
_entry.id   AF-A0A1X1A188-F1
#
_cell.length_a   1.000
_cell.length_b   1.000
_cell.length_c   1.000
_cell.angle_alpha   90.00
_cell.angle_beta   90.00
_cell.angle_gamma   90.00
#
_symmetry.space_group_name_H-M   'P 1'
#
loop_
_entity.id
_entity.type
_entity.pdbx_description
1 polymer ?
#
loop_
_entity_poly.entity_id
_entity_poly.type
_entity_poly.pdbx_seq_one_letter_code
_entity_poly.pdbx_strand_id
1 'polypeptide(L)'
;MQRSSHGPLDRIFWRLVPVLAAFLLNGCSSIGYYGQLAEGQWQLLRARQPVAQLLDDPSLGGPLRQRLEHAEQARQFASERLKLPDNRSYRVYADLGRPYVVWNVFATPELSLQPATHCFPIAGCVAYRGYYRQGAARGAAALMRQDGMDVYIGGVEAYSTLGWFDDPILSSMVAWGDERLAAVIFHELAHQRVYVKDDTEFNESFATFVEQEGSRQWRVARGLPAIRDDAARQREQFVRLVLDSRSRLQAIYAGPLNEAGKRAAKQAEFERLRREYRQWRDGPWKGDGRYDAWMYGPMNNAKLLPFGLYDQWVPGFAALFEDVNGDWGEFYQRVEALGRLPARTQKI
;
A
#
# COMPACT_ATOMS: atom_id res chain seq x y z
N MET A 1 58.52 36.83 -14.64
CA MET A 1 57.61 36.30 -13.60
C MET A 1 56.31 37.11 -13.62
N GLN A 2 55.34 36.71 -14.44
CA GLN A 2 54.00 37.32 -14.42
C GLN A 2 53.14 36.55 -13.40
N ARG A 3 52.71 37.24 -12.34
CA ARG A 3 51.67 36.73 -11.43
C ARG A 3 50.32 37.06 -12.06
N SER A 4 49.66 36.06 -12.62
CA SER A 4 48.26 36.14 -13.02
C SER A 4 47.38 36.26 -11.78
N SER A 5 46.70 37.39 -11.61
CA SER A 5 45.68 37.58 -10.57
C SER A 5 44.35 37.02 -11.05
N HIS A 6 43.92 35.87 -10.54
CA HIS A 6 42.60 35.28 -10.80
C HIS A 6 41.47 35.94 -9.97
N GLY A 7 41.52 37.26 -9.77
CA GLY A 7 40.64 37.99 -8.86
C GLY A 7 39.12 38.06 -9.20
N PRO A 8 38.67 38.01 -10.47
CA PRO A 8 37.24 38.12 -10.76
C PRO A 8 36.51 36.78 -10.98
N LEU A 9 37.21 35.72 -11.43
CA LEU A 9 36.59 34.42 -11.70
C LEU A 9 36.28 33.64 -10.41
N ASP A 10 37.12 33.78 -9.38
CA ASP A 10 36.95 33.08 -8.09
C ASP A 10 35.67 33.50 -7.34
N ARG A 11 35.23 34.77 -7.48
CA ARG A 11 34.00 35.26 -6.80
C ARG A 11 32.70 34.74 -7.43
N ILE A 12 32.72 34.43 -8.73
CA ILE A 12 31.58 33.88 -9.47
C ILE A 12 31.54 32.35 -9.31
N PHE A 13 32.69 31.68 -9.39
CA PHE A 13 32.80 30.24 -9.19
C PHE A 13 32.41 29.80 -7.77
N TRP A 14 32.77 30.56 -6.73
CA TRP A 14 32.40 30.20 -5.35
C TRP A 14 30.89 30.23 -5.08
N ARG A 15 30.10 30.99 -5.87
CA ARG A 15 28.63 30.97 -5.80
C ARG A 15 28.01 29.89 -6.71
N LEU A 16 28.67 29.54 -7.81
CA LEU A 16 28.22 28.47 -8.71
C LEU A 16 28.50 27.07 -8.16
N VAL A 17 29.61 26.87 -7.44
CA VAL A 17 29.96 25.58 -6.81
C VAL A 17 28.90 25.05 -5.85
N PRO A 18 28.34 25.83 -4.88
CA PRO A 18 27.27 25.34 -4.01
C PRO A 18 25.96 25.11 -4.77
N VAL A 19 25.68 25.87 -5.83
CA VAL A 19 24.49 25.65 -6.67
C VAL A 19 24.64 24.37 -7.50
N LEU A 20 25.79 24.16 -8.14
CA LEU A 20 26.10 22.95 -8.90
C LEU A 20 26.17 21.72 -7.98
N ALA A 21 26.74 21.86 -6.78
CA ALA A 21 26.71 20.83 -5.75
C ALA A 21 25.29 20.54 -5.27
N ALA A 22 24.44 21.56 -5.05
CA ALA A 22 23.03 21.36 -4.71
C ALA A 22 22.27 20.64 -5.83
N PHE A 23 22.52 20.95 -7.11
CA PHE A 23 21.93 20.25 -8.25
C PHE A 23 22.45 18.82 -8.41
N LEU A 24 23.75 18.58 -8.21
CA LEU A 24 24.36 17.25 -8.28
C LEU A 24 23.94 16.37 -7.09
N LEU A 25 23.81 16.91 -5.88
CA LEU A 25 23.36 16.17 -4.69
C LEU A 25 21.88 15.78 -4.78
N ASN A 26 21.02 16.69 -5.26
CA ASN A 26 19.61 16.37 -5.50
C ASN A 26 19.42 15.40 -6.68
N GLY A 27 20.22 15.57 -7.75
CA GLY A 27 20.23 14.67 -8.92
C GLY A 27 20.70 13.25 -8.58
N CYS A 28 21.75 13.09 -7.78
CA CYS A 28 22.25 11.79 -7.35
C CYS A 28 21.23 11.00 -6.51
N SER A 29 20.46 11.68 -5.65
CA SER A 29 19.41 11.02 -4.86
C SER A 29 18.26 10.49 -5.73
N SER A 30 17.90 11.23 -6.79
CA SER A 30 16.87 10.85 -7.75
C SER A 30 17.35 9.76 -8.69
N ILE A 31 18.58 9.87 -9.22
CA ILE A 31 19.21 8.85 -10.08
C ILE A 31 19.38 7.54 -9.29
N GLY A 32 19.87 7.61 -8.05
CA GLY A 32 20.01 6.43 -7.19
C GLY A 32 18.67 5.77 -6.86
N TYR A 33 17.62 6.57 -6.70
CA TYR A 33 16.27 6.04 -6.49
C TYR A 33 15.71 5.36 -7.74
N TYR A 34 15.72 6.00 -8.90
CA TYR A 34 15.21 5.39 -10.13
C TYR A 34 16.06 4.19 -10.57
N GLY A 35 17.37 4.24 -10.30
CA GLY A 35 18.29 3.12 -10.50
C GLY A 35 17.87 1.88 -9.72
N GLN A 36 17.56 1.99 -8.41
CA GLN A 36 17.10 0.83 -7.65
C GLN A 36 15.72 0.32 -8.10
N LEU A 37 14.85 1.19 -8.63
CA LEU A 37 13.54 0.76 -9.14
C LEU A 37 13.72 -0.07 -10.41
N ALA A 38 14.55 0.42 -11.33
CA ALA A 38 14.87 -0.29 -12.56
C ALA A 38 15.58 -1.62 -12.28
N GLU A 39 16.57 -1.62 -11.39
CA GLU A 39 17.31 -2.82 -10.99
C GLU A 39 16.38 -3.84 -10.32
N GLY A 40 15.60 -3.41 -9.32
CA GLY A 40 14.67 -4.28 -8.60
C GLY A 40 13.60 -4.87 -9.52
N GLN A 41 13.03 -4.05 -10.41
CA GLN A 41 12.08 -4.52 -11.42
C GLN A 41 12.72 -5.53 -12.37
N TRP A 42 13.90 -5.23 -12.90
CA TRP A 42 14.58 -6.11 -13.84
C TRP A 42 14.94 -7.45 -13.21
N GLN A 43 15.45 -7.45 -11.97
CA GLN A 43 15.73 -8.67 -11.21
C GLN A 43 14.46 -9.51 -11.05
N LEU A 44 13.35 -8.88 -10.70
CA LEU A 44 12.06 -9.56 -10.60
C LEU A 44 11.64 -10.17 -11.93
N LEU A 45 11.65 -9.39 -13.02
CA LEU A 45 11.21 -9.84 -14.34
C LEU A 45 12.05 -11.01 -14.86
N ARG A 46 13.35 -11.01 -14.56
CA ARG A 46 14.30 -12.08 -14.93
C ARG A 46 14.11 -13.35 -14.12
N ALA A 47 13.67 -13.24 -12.86
CA ALA A 47 13.46 -14.38 -11.97
C ALA A 47 12.16 -15.16 -12.25
N ARG A 48 11.30 -14.66 -13.15
CA ARG A 48 9.99 -15.26 -13.43
C ARG A 48 10.12 -16.62 -14.12
N GLN A 49 9.39 -17.58 -13.60
CA GLN A 49 9.23 -18.92 -14.16
C GLN A 49 7.74 -19.20 -14.38
N PRO A 50 7.30 -19.75 -15.53
CA PRO A 50 5.91 -20.11 -15.75
C PRO A 50 5.42 -21.12 -14.71
N VAL A 51 4.26 -20.85 -14.09
CA VAL A 51 3.71 -21.75 -13.06
C VAL A 51 3.44 -23.14 -13.62
N ALA A 52 2.90 -23.22 -14.84
CA ALA A 52 2.68 -24.50 -15.52
C ALA A 52 3.96 -25.35 -15.61
N GLN A 53 5.09 -24.74 -15.99
CA GLN A 53 6.38 -25.45 -16.07
C GLN A 53 6.87 -25.92 -14.70
N LEU A 54 6.65 -25.13 -13.65
CA LEU A 54 7.01 -25.52 -12.29
C LEU A 54 6.13 -26.68 -11.79
N LEU A 55 4.84 -26.67 -12.10
CA LEU A 55 3.94 -27.76 -11.75
C LEU A 55 4.27 -29.05 -12.50
N ASP A 56 4.86 -28.98 -13.69
CA ASP A 56 5.34 -30.18 -14.40
C ASP A 56 6.66 -30.74 -13.85
N ASP A 57 7.40 -29.98 -13.03
CA ASP A 57 8.69 -30.38 -12.46
C ASP A 57 8.51 -31.33 -11.25
N PRO A 58 8.91 -32.62 -11.34
CA PRO A 58 8.77 -33.57 -10.25
C PRO A 58 9.64 -33.24 -9.02
N SER A 59 10.65 -32.37 -9.18
CA SER A 59 11.51 -31.92 -8.08
C SER A 59 10.92 -30.76 -7.27
N LEU A 60 9.82 -30.16 -7.73
CA LEU A 60 9.15 -29.07 -7.02
C LEU A 60 8.62 -29.54 -5.66
N GLY A 61 9.06 -28.87 -4.59
CA GLY A 61 8.66 -29.18 -3.22
C GLY A 61 7.14 -29.14 -3.01
N GLY A 62 6.61 -30.13 -2.29
CA GLY A 62 5.17 -30.30 -2.05
C GLY A 62 4.43 -29.04 -1.55
N PRO A 63 4.94 -28.30 -0.54
CA PRO A 63 4.26 -27.09 -0.07
C PRO A 63 4.16 -25.98 -1.13
N LEU A 64 5.23 -25.75 -1.90
CA LEU A 64 5.21 -24.73 -2.95
C LEU A 64 4.27 -25.12 -4.09
N ARG A 65 4.30 -26.39 -4.50
CA ARG A 65 3.37 -26.97 -5.48
C ARG A 65 1.91 -26.71 -5.11
N GLN A 66 1.50 -27.06 -3.89
CA GLN A 66 0.13 -26.84 -3.41
C GLN A 66 -0.28 -25.37 -3.45
N ARG A 67 0.63 -24.47 -3.06
CA ARG A 67 0.40 -23.02 -3.08
C ARG A 67 0.27 -22.45 -4.50
N LEU A 68 1.08 -22.94 -5.44
CA LEU A 68 0.98 -22.54 -6.86
C LEU A 68 -0.29 -23.08 -7.51
N GLU A 69 -0.69 -24.32 -7.23
CA GLU A 69 -1.98 -24.88 -7.66
C GLU A 69 -3.14 -24.04 -7.11
N HIS A 70 -3.06 -23.65 -5.84
CA HIS A 70 -4.08 -22.78 -5.23
C HIS A 70 -4.14 -21.40 -5.90
N ALA A 71 -2.99 -20.82 -6.21
CA ALA A 71 -2.92 -19.54 -6.91
C ALA A 71 -3.54 -19.61 -8.31
N GLU A 72 -3.31 -20.67 -9.08
CA GLU A 72 -3.96 -20.87 -10.38
C GLU A 72 -5.49 -20.98 -10.25
N GLN A 73 -5.97 -21.70 -9.23
CA GLN A 73 -7.42 -21.80 -8.97
C GLN A 73 -8.03 -20.44 -8.60
N ALA A 74 -7.36 -19.68 -7.71
CA ALA A 74 -7.79 -18.32 -7.37
C ALA A 74 -7.76 -17.42 -8.61
N ARG A 75 -6.72 -17.51 -9.42
CA ARG A 75 -6.56 -16.75 -10.66
C ARG A 75 -7.68 -17.02 -11.66
N GLN A 76 -8.07 -18.29 -11.83
CA GLN A 76 -9.19 -18.69 -12.67
C GLN A 76 -10.52 -18.14 -12.12
N PHE A 77 -10.74 -18.26 -10.81
CA PHE A 77 -11.93 -17.72 -10.15
C PHE A 77 -12.04 -16.20 -10.32
N ALA A 78 -10.93 -15.47 -10.20
CA ALA A 78 -10.87 -14.03 -10.43
C ALA A 78 -11.40 -13.65 -11.82
N SER A 79 -10.93 -14.32 -12.88
CA SER A 79 -11.41 -14.07 -14.24
C SER A 79 -12.89 -14.46 -14.43
N GLU A 80 -13.24 -15.68 -14.04
CA GLU A 80 -14.53 -16.27 -14.42
C GLU A 80 -15.70 -15.72 -13.59
N ARG A 81 -15.48 -15.56 -12.29
CA ARG A 81 -16.51 -15.21 -11.30
C ARG A 81 -16.50 -13.74 -10.94
N LEU A 82 -15.32 -13.17 -10.69
CA LEU A 82 -15.17 -11.77 -10.29
C LEU A 82 -15.05 -10.81 -11.48
N LYS A 83 -15.01 -11.33 -12.72
CA LYS A 83 -14.82 -10.56 -13.97
C LYS A 83 -13.57 -9.68 -13.96
N LEU A 84 -12.54 -10.11 -13.25
CA LEU A 84 -11.22 -9.49 -13.27
C LEU A 84 -10.47 -9.84 -14.58
N PRO A 85 -9.43 -9.08 -14.96
CA PRO A 85 -8.75 -9.27 -16.23
C PRO A 85 -8.21 -10.70 -16.40
N ASP A 86 -8.38 -11.31 -17.58
CA ASP A 86 -7.80 -12.62 -17.92
C ASP A 86 -6.48 -12.50 -18.71
N ASN A 87 -5.47 -11.89 -18.09
CA ASN A 87 -4.12 -11.79 -18.64
C ASN A 87 -3.13 -12.76 -17.96
N ARG A 88 -1.84 -12.63 -18.28
CA ARG A 88 -0.78 -13.51 -17.77
C ARG A 88 -0.29 -13.18 -16.35
N SER A 89 -0.74 -12.09 -15.74
CA SER A 89 -0.39 -11.75 -14.35
C SER A 89 -0.86 -12.88 -13.43
N TYR A 90 0.00 -13.19 -12.46
CA TYR A 90 -0.13 -14.28 -11.47
C TYR A 90 -0.23 -15.68 -12.08
N ARG A 91 0.28 -15.88 -13.30
CA ARG A 91 0.53 -17.20 -13.94
C ARG A 91 2.02 -17.56 -14.06
N VAL A 92 2.86 -16.73 -13.47
CA VAL A 92 4.31 -16.87 -13.38
C VAL A 92 4.72 -16.71 -11.92
N TYR A 93 5.76 -17.39 -11.47
CA TYR A 93 6.28 -17.35 -10.11
C TYR A 93 7.68 -16.73 -10.09
N ALA A 94 7.99 -15.97 -9.04
CA ALA A 94 9.34 -15.46 -8.80
C ALA A 94 9.72 -15.62 -7.31
N ASP A 95 10.81 -16.34 -7.05
CA ASP A 95 11.37 -16.41 -5.71
C ASP A 95 12.24 -15.18 -5.42
N LEU A 96 11.81 -14.39 -4.44
CA LEU A 96 12.49 -13.18 -4.00
C LEU A 96 13.68 -13.42 -3.07
N GLY A 97 13.70 -14.55 -2.34
CA GLY A 97 14.65 -14.80 -1.25
C GLY A 97 14.54 -13.80 -0.08
N ARG A 98 13.43 -13.08 0.05
CA ARG A 98 13.19 -12.07 1.10
C ARG A 98 11.69 -11.95 1.45
N PRO A 99 11.33 -11.49 2.66
CA PRO A 99 9.94 -11.50 3.11
C PRO A 99 9.03 -10.47 2.43
N TYR A 100 9.58 -9.42 1.83
CA TYR A 100 8.81 -8.35 1.20
C TYR A 100 9.42 -7.95 -0.15
N VAL A 101 8.56 -7.67 -1.13
CA VAL A 101 9.02 -7.25 -2.46
C VAL A 101 9.53 -5.83 -2.44
N VAL A 102 8.81 -4.95 -1.72
CA VAL A 102 9.19 -3.56 -1.48
C VAL A 102 8.87 -3.15 -0.04
N TRP A 103 9.48 -2.06 0.39
CA TRP A 103 9.22 -1.37 1.65
C TRP A 103 8.64 0.00 1.34
N ASN A 104 7.38 0.22 1.72
CA ASN A 104 6.72 1.50 1.54
C ASN A 104 7.08 2.44 2.69
N VAL A 105 7.51 3.64 2.34
CA VAL A 105 7.70 4.75 3.26
C VAL A 105 6.50 5.68 3.14
N PHE A 106 5.79 5.82 4.25
CA PHE A 106 4.69 6.76 4.44
C PHE A 106 5.20 7.93 5.27
N ALA A 107 4.88 9.17 4.87
CA ALA A 107 5.27 10.35 5.60
C ALA A 107 4.17 11.41 5.61
N THR A 108 4.05 12.14 6.71
CA THR A 108 3.19 13.33 6.83
C THR A 108 3.93 14.42 7.60
N PRO A 109 3.58 15.70 7.42
CA PRO A 109 3.94 16.71 8.40
C PRO A 109 3.46 16.30 9.80
N GLU A 110 4.20 16.68 10.85
CA GLU A 110 3.93 16.30 12.24
C GLU A 110 2.49 16.61 12.69
N LEU A 111 1.91 17.70 12.21
CA LEU A 111 0.59 18.19 12.57
C LEU A 111 -0.38 18.19 11.38
N SER A 112 -0.25 17.18 10.51
CA SER A 112 -1.15 16.94 9.39
C SER A 112 -1.33 15.43 9.15
N LEU A 113 -2.49 15.06 8.62
CA LEU A 113 -2.74 13.71 8.07
C LEU A 113 -2.59 13.66 6.55
N GLN A 114 -2.22 14.76 5.90
CA GLN A 114 -1.97 14.79 4.47
C GLN A 114 -0.64 14.09 4.16
N PRO A 115 -0.63 13.09 3.27
CA PRO A 115 0.58 12.36 2.91
C PRO A 115 1.54 13.24 2.10
N ALA A 116 2.83 13.02 2.28
CA ALA A 116 3.83 13.47 1.33
C ALA A 116 3.68 12.66 0.04
N THR A 117 3.27 13.32 -1.04
CA THR A 117 3.01 12.69 -2.34
C THR A 117 4.26 12.55 -3.18
N HIS A 118 4.36 11.47 -3.92
CA HIS A 118 5.44 11.20 -4.86
C HIS A 118 4.89 10.93 -6.25
N CYS A 119 5.32 11.71 -7.24
CA CYS A 119 4.75 11.64 -8.60
C CYS A 119 5.63 10.85 -9.55
N PHE A 120 4.99 9.96 -10.29
CA PHE A 120 5.60 9.07 -11.28
C PHE A 120 4.92 9.26 -12.65
N PRO A 121 5.64 9.06 -13.76
CA PRO A 121 5.08 9.28 -15.10
C PRO A 121 3.82 8.43 -15.38
N ILE A 122 3.83 7.17 -14.93
CA ILE A 122 2.77 6.19 -15.21
C ILE A 122 1.69 6.22 -14.12
N ALA A 123 2.07 5.97 -12.86
CA ALA A 123 1.13 5.88 -11.74
C ALA A 123 0.53 7.25 -11.30
N GLY A 124 1.11 8.37 -11.74
CA GLY A 124 0.76 9.68 -11.19
C GLY A 124 1.33 9.86 -9.78
N CYS A 125 0.71 10.72 -8.99
CA CYS A 125 1.09 11.05 -7.63
C CYS A 125 0.49 10.05 -6.64
N VAL A 126 1.36 9.36 -5.90
CA VAL A 126 0.99 8.37 -4.90
C VAL A 126 1.32 8.84 -3.48
N ALA A 127 0.55 8.40 -2.50
CA ALA A 127 0.65 8.80 -1.09
C ALA A 127 1.78 8.13 -0.29
N TYR A 128 2.61 7.32 -0.94
CA TYR A 128 3.74 6.62 -0.34
C TYR A 128 4.80 6.30 -1.39
N ARG A 129 6.01 5.95 -0.95
CA ARG A 129 7.12 5.60 -1.84
C ARG A 129 7.67 4.22 -1.54
N GLY A 130 7.66 3.34 -2.54
CA GLY A 130 8.22 2.00 -2.46
C GLY A 130 9.73 1.96 -2.68
N TYR A 131 10.41 1.08 -1.94
CA TYR A 131 11.84 0.81 -2.01
C TYR A 131 12.10 -0.70 -2.02
N TYR A 132 12.82 -1.22 -3.02
CA TYR A 132 13.17 -2.64 -3.09
C TYR A 132 14.11 -3.08 -1.96
N ARG A 133 14.95 -2.17 -1.47
CA ARG A 133 15.90 -2.42 -0.38
C ARG A 133 15.46 -1.75 0.91
N GLN A 134 15.35 -2.55 1.99
CA GLN A 134 14.97 -2.02 3.32
C GLN A 134 15.92 -0.92 3.81
N GLY A 135 17.23 -1.06 3.56
CA GLY A 135 18.21 -0.04 3.93
C GLY A 135 17.94 1.32 3.26
N ALA A 136 17.50 1.31 2.00
CA ALA A 136 17.15 2.53 1.28
C ALA A 136 15.87 3.17 1.83
N ALA A 137 14.86 2.36 2.19
CA ALA A 137 13.66 2.84 2.89
C ALA A 137 14.00 3.49 4.23
N ARG A 138 14.86 2.85 5.03
CA ARG A 138 15.32 3.37 6.33
C ARG A 138 16.09 4.67 6.17
N GLY A 139 16.97 4.77 5.17
CA GLY A 139 17.70 6.00 4.85
C GLY A 139 16.77 7.15 4.49
N ALA A 140 15.81 6.91 3.59
CA ALA A 140 14.81 7.91 3.21
C ALA A 140 13.96 8.35 4.41
N ALA A 141 13.52 7.40 5.24
CA ALA A 141 12.76 7.69 6.45
C ALA A 141 13.57 8.49 7.48
N ALA A 142 14.88 8.29 7.57
CA ALA A 142 15.74 9.05 8.47
C ALA A 142 15.84 10.52 8.04
N LEU A 143 16.01 10.79 6.74
CA LEU A 143 16.02 12.15 6.19
C LEU A 143 14.69 12.86 6.45
N MET A 144 13.56 12.23 6.13
CA MET A 144 12.23 12.82 6.37
C MET A 144 11.97 13.12 7.85
N ARG A 145 12.46 12.28 8.78
CA ARG A 145 12.38 12.57 10.22
C ARG A 145 13.25 13.75 10.63
N GLN A 146 14.42 13.94 10.03
CA GLN A 146 15.25 15.13 10.26
C GLN A 146 14.53 16.41 9.81
N ASP A 147 13.70 16.31 8.78
CA ASP A 147 12.84 17.41 8.31
C ASP A 147 11.57 17.60 9.17
N GLY A 148 11.46 16.90 10.30
CA GLY A 148 10.33 17.03 11.24
C GLY A 148 9.06 16.30 10.82
N MET A 149 9.14 15.36 9.88
CA MET A 149 8.00 14.58 9.42
C MET A 149 7.72 13.39 10.36
N ASP A 150 6.44 13.05 10.51
CA ASP A 150 6.04 11.73 10.98
C ASP A 150 6.29 10.72 9.86
N VAL A 151 6.93 9.59 10.17
CA VAL A 151 7.29 8.58 9.16
C VAL A 151 7.01 7.16 9.66
N TYR A 152 6.43 6.35 8.79
CA TYR A 152 6.18 4.94 8.99
C TYR A 152 6.71 4.12 7.81
N ILE A 153 7.28 2.94 8.08
CA ILE A 153 7.76 2.02 7.06
C ILE A 153 6.97 0.72 7.18
N GLY A 154 6.32 0.30 6.10
CA GLY A 154 5.62 -0.97 5.98
C GLY A 154 6.27 -1.89 4.95
N GLY A 155 6.40 -3.17 5.27
CA GLY A 155 6.74 -4.18 4.26
C GLY A 155 5.52 -4.48 3.39
N VAL A 156 5.74 -4.66 2.09
CA VAL A 156 4.67 -4.97 1.13
C VAL A 156 4.95 -6.33 0.52
N GLU A 157 3.95 -7.20 0.52
CA GLU A 157 4.06 -8.60 0.10
C GLU A 157 3.90 -8.76 -1.42
N ALA A 158 3.12 -7.88 -2.05
CA ALA A 158 2.88 -7.82 -3.48
C ALA A 158 2.66 -6.37 -3.94
N TYR A 159 2.79 -6.13 -5.23
CA TYR A 159 2.27 -4.92 -5.86
C TYR A 159 1.91 -5.25 -7.30
N SER A 160 1.06 -4.43 -7.92
CA SER A 160 0.76 -4.51 -9.34
C SER A 160 1.52 -3.47 -10.16
N THR A 161 1.98 -3.87 -11.34
CA THR A 161 2.46 -2.96 -12.38
C THR A 161 1.32 -2.41 -13.24
N LEU A 162 0.07 -2.52 -12.79
CA LEU A 162 -1.14 -2.11 -13.51
C LEU A 162 -1.29 -2.82 -14.87
N GLY A 163 -0.73 -4.04 -14.98
CA GLY A 163 -0.76 -4.85 -16.19
C GLY A 163 0.29 -4.48 -17.26
N TRP A 164 1.25 -3.61 -16.96
CA TRP A 164 2.37 -3.32 -17.87
C TRP A 164 3.32 -4.52 -18.03
N PHE A 165 3.41 -5.37 -17.01
CA PHE A 165 4.14 -6.63 -17.04
C PHE A 165 3.24 -7.76 -16.54
N ASP A 166 3.66 -9.01 -16.79
CA ASP A 166 3.05 -10.16 -16.12
C ASP A 166 3.60 -10.21 -14.69
N ASP A 167 2.82 -9.62 -13.78
CA ASP A 167 3.14 -9.57 -12.34
C ASP A 167 3.20 -11.00 -11.79
N PRO A 168 4.31 -11.44 -11.17
CA PRO A 168 4.43 -12.81 -10.69
C PRO A 168 3.71 -13.04 -9.36
N ILE A 169 3.38 -14.30 -9.10
CA ILE A 169 3.22 -14.81 -7.73
C ILE A 169 4.60 -14.75 -7.07
N LEU A 170 4.70 -14.01 -5.97
CA LEU A 170 5.96 -13.81 -5.27
C LEU A 170 6.10 -14.77 -4.11
N SER A 171 7.32 -15.22 -3.80
CA SER A 171 7.55 -16.05 -2.62
C SER A 171 7.12 -15.38 -1.30
N SER A 172 7.10 -14.03 -1.25
CA SER A 172 6.53 -13.23 -0.15
C SER A 172 5.01 -13.38 0.01
N MET A 173 4.25 -13.56 -1.09
CA MET A 173 2.79 -13.79 -1.03
C MET A 173 2.47 -15.18 -0.50
N VAL A 174 3.26 -16.14 -0.94
CA VAL A 174 3.04 -17.56 -0.69
C VAL A 174 3.21 -17.89 0.80
N ALA A 175 4.07 -17.17 1.54
CA ALA A 175 4.37 -17.44 2.94
C ALA A 175 3.16 -17.43 3.91
N TRP A 176 2.10 -16.68 3.61
CA TRP A 176 1.04 -16.31 4.57
C TRP A 176 -0.23 -17.17 4.51
N GLY A 177 -0.24 -18.22 3.68
CA GLY A 177 -1.34 -19.17 3.56
C GLY A 177 -2.26 -18.90 2.37
N ASP A 178 -3.04 -19.93 2.02
CA ASP A 178 -3.77 -20.02 0.76
C ASP A 178 -4.83 -18.92 0.57
N GLU A 179 -5.62 -18.62 1.61
CA GLU A 179 -6.65 -17.60 1.50
C GLU A 179 -6.08 -16.19 1.37
N ARG A 180 -4.97 -15.90 2.07
CA ARG A 180 -4.29 -14.61 1.94
C ARG A 180 -3.70 -14.46 0.54
N LEU A 181 -3.15 -15.53 -0.03
CA LEU A 181 -2.65 -15.54 -1.40
C LEU A 181 -3.75 -15.22 -2.41
N ALA A 182 -4.94 -15.85 -2.29
CA ALA A 182 -6.08 -15.55 -3.14
C ALA A 182 -6.56 -14.10 -3.00
N ALA A 183 -6.69 -13.61 -1.76
CA ALA A 183 -7.08 -12.24 -1.46
C ALA A 183 -6.16 -11.21 -2.14
N VAL A 184 -4.83 -11.39 -1.99
CA VAL A 184 -3.85 -10.51 -2.62
C VAL A 184 -3.93 -10.60 -4.15
N ILE A 185 -4.11 -11.77 -4.75
CA ILE A 185 -4.31 -11.89 -6.21
C ILE A 185 -5.53 -11.08 -6.67
N PHE A 186 -6.64 -11.11 -5.92
CA PHE A 186 -7.84 -10.33 -6.25
C PHE A 186 -7.60 -8.83 -6.14
N HIS A 187 -6.95 -8.38 -5.06
CA HIS A 187 -6.57 -6.98 -4.85
C HIS A 187 -5.73 -6.46 -6.03
N GLU A 188 -4.67 -7.17 -6.36
CA GLU A 188 -3.74 -6.68 -7.37
C GLU A 188 -4.32 -6.74 -8.79
N LEU A 189 -5.15 -7.75 -9.11
CA LEU A 189 -5.90 -7.79 -10.37
C LEU A 189 -6.97 -6.70 -10.45
N ALA A 190 -7.52 -6.25 -9.31
CA ALA A 190 -8.45 -5.12 -9.28
C ALA A 190 -7.75 -3.83 -9.75
N HIS A 191 -6.51 -3.58 -9.34
CA HIS A 191 -5.73 -2.45 -9.87
C HIS A 191 -5.52 -2.51 -11.39
N GLN A 192 -5.45 -3.70 -11.98
CA GLN A 192 -5.39 -3.86 -13.44
C GLN A 192 -6.76 -3.66 -14.10
N ARG A 193 -7.86 -3.81 -13.35
CA ARG A 193 -9.24 -3.62 -13.83
C ARG A 193 -9.64 -2.16 -13.87
N VAL A 194 -9.41 -1.41 -12.78
CA VAL A 194 -9.66 0.02 -12.70
C VAL A 194 -8.51 0.68 -11.95
N TYR A 195 -8.00 1.78 -12.51
CA TYR A 195 -7.02 2.65 -11.88
C TYR A 195 -7.29 4.11 -12.23
N VAL A 196 -7.47 4.94 -11.22
CA VAL A 196 -7.68 6.39 -11.32
C VAL A 196 -6.37 7.09 -11.00
N LYS A 197 -5.81 7.79 -12.01
CA LYS A 197 -4.55 8.50 -11.85
C LYS A 197 -4.66 9.59 -10.77
N ASP A 198 -3.60 9.73 -9.97
CA ASP A 198 -3.49 10.74 -8.89
C ASP A 198 -4.47 10.54 -7.70
N ASP A 199 -5.15 9.39 -7.60
CA ASP A 199 -6.11 9.10 -6.53
C ASP A 199 -5.79 7.78 -5.79
N THR A 200 -4.84 7.82 -4.86
CA THR A 200 -4.46 6.62 -4.08
C THR A 200 -5.59 6.12 -3.18
N GLU A 201 -6.37 7.02 -2.57
CA GLU A 201 -7.48 6.63 -1.69
C GLU A 201 -8.55 5.85 -2.46
N PHE A 202 -8.94 6.33 -3.65
CA PHE A 202 -9.87 5.62 -4.51
C PHE A 202 -9.34 4.25 -4.92
N ASN A 203 -8.12 4.19 -5.44
CA ASN A 203 -7.55 2.95 -5.99
C ASN A 203 -7.38 1.86 -4.93
N GLU A 204 -6.82 2.19 -3.77
CA GLU A 204 -6.56 1.22 -2.71
C GLU A 204 -7.87 0.78 -2.04
N SER A 205 -8.83 1.70 -1.84
CA SER A 205 -10.14 1.34 -1.30
C SER A 205 -10.96 0.48 -2.26
N PHE A 206 -10.91 0.76 -3.57
CA PHE A 206 -11.55 -0.07 -4.59
C PHE A 206 -10.97 -1.49 -4.61
N ALA A 207 -9.64 -1.61 -4.69
CA ALA A 207 -8.97 -2.91 -4.71
C ALA A 207 -9.22 -3.69 -3.41
N THR A 208 -9.24 -3.00 -2.26
CA THR A 208 -9.56 -3.58 -0.95
C THR A 208 -11.00 -4.09 -0.88
N PHE A 209 -11.97 -3.37 -1.48
CA PHE A 209 -13.34 -3.87 -1.58
C PHE A 209 -13.41 -5.15 -2.42
N VAL A 210 -12.79 -5.14 -3.61
CA VAL A 210 -12.76 -6.33 -4.49
C VAL A 210 -12.07 -7.52 -3.80
N GLU A 211 -10.98 -7.27 -3.07
CA GLU A 211 -10.31 -8.28 -2.22
C GLU A 211 -11.30 -8.91 -1.23
N GLN A 212 -12.01 -8.08 -0.46
CA GLN A 212 -12.89 -8.56 0.61
C GLN A 212 -14.08 -9.34 0.05
N GLU A 213 -14.78 -8.78 -0.92
CA GLU A 213 -15.96 -9.41 -1.51
C GLU A 213 -15.58 -10.63 -2.36
N GLY A 214 -14.48 -10.55 -3.12
CA GLY A 214 -13.92 -11.67 -3.85
C GLY A 214 -13.51 -12.83 -2.92
N SER A 215 -12.90 -12.53 -1.77
CA SER A 215 -12.53 -13.54 -0.76
C SER A 215 -13.76 -14.21 -0.14
N ARG A 216 -14.83 -13.43 0.11
CA ARG A 216 -16.10 -13.97 0.60
C ARG A 216 -16.70 -14.95 -0.41
N GLN A 217 -16.81 -14.56 -1.68
CA GLN A 217 -17.34 -15.41 -2.75
C GLN A 217 -16.43 -16.64 -3.00
N TRP A 218 -15.11 -16.47 -2.90
CA TRP A 218 -14.14 -17.57 -3.04
C TRP A 218 -14.32 -18.66 -2.00
N ARG A 219 -14.50 -18.27 -0.73
CA ARG A 219 -14.76 -19.24 0.35
C ARG A 219 -16.06 -20.00 0.12
N VAL A 220 -17.13 -19.32 -0.29
CA VAL A 220 -18.42 -19.94 -0.62
C VAL A 220 -18.25 -20.95 -1.75
N ALA A 221 -17.57 -20.58 -2.84
CA ALA A 221 -17.33 -21.46 -3.98
C ALA A 221 -16.54 -22.72 -3.62
N ARG A 222 -15.70 -22.65 -2.58
CA ARG A 222 -14.92 -23.78 -2.06
C ARG A 222 -15.61 -24.57 -0.95
N GLY A 223 -16.84 -24.21 -0.56
CA GLY A 223 -17.53 -24.83 0.57
C GLY A 223 -16.80 -24.62 1.90
N LEU A 224 -15.95 -23.60 2.00
CA LEU A 224 -15.28 -23.25 3.24
C LEU A 224 -16.29 -22.54 4.16
N PRO A 225 -16.19 -22.70 5.50
CA PRO A 225 -17.01 -21.93 6.42
C PRO A 225 -16.90 -20.43 6.13
N ALA A 226 -17.87 -19.62 6.53
CA ALA A 226 -17.64 -18.18 6.60
C ALA A 226 -16.38 -17.91 7.45
N ILE A 227 -15.63 -16.85 7.15
CA ILE A 227 -14.63 -16.34 8.09
C ILE A 227 -15.35 -16.23 9.43
N ARG A 228 -14.78 -16.77 10.51
CA ARG A 228 -15.39 -16.68 11.84
C ARG A 228 -15.89 -15.26 12.01
N ASP A 229 -17.21 -15.10 12.14
CA ASP A 229 -17.89 -13.79 12.18
C ASP A 229 -17.20 -12.81 13.13
N ASP A 230 -16.57 -13.32 14.19
CA ASP A 230 -15.79 -12.53 15.14
C ASP A 230 -14.55 -11.88 14.52
N ALA A 231 -13.77 -12.60 13.69
CA ALA A 231 -12.49 -12.11 13.18
C ALA A 231 -12.63 -11.01 12.12
N ALA A 232 -13.58 -11.16 11.18
CA ALA A 232 -13.90 -10.13 10.20
C ALA A 232 -14.47 -8.87 10.90
N ARG A 233 -15.42 -9.08 11.82
CA ARG A 233 -16.02 -8.01 12.62
C ARG A 233 -15.01 -7.30 13.51
N GLN A 234 -14.07 -8.02 14.12
CA GLN A 234 -12.97 -7.43 14.89
C GLN A 234 -12.07 -6.55 14.02
N ARG A 235 -11.78 -6.98 12.79
CA ARG A 235 -11.02 -6.17 11.82
C ARG A 235 -11.76 -4.88 11.48
N GLU A 236 -13.04 -4.97 11.13
CA GLU A 236 -13.87 -3.80 10.82
C GLU A 236 -13.93 -2.83 12.01
N GLN A 237 -14.16 -3.35 13.23
CA GLN A 237 -14.20 -2.55 14.45
C GLN A 237 -12.86 -1.88 14.74
N PHE A 238 -11.75 -2.60 14.56
CA PHE A 238 -10.41 -2.05 14.72
C PHE A 238 -10.10 -0.95 13.71
N VAL A 239 -10.39 -1.19 12.42
CA VAL A 239 -10.24 -0.18 11.35
C VAL A 239 -11.06 1.06 11.67
N ARG A 240 -12.32 0.89 12.11
CA ARG A 240 -13.20 1.99 12.51
C ARG A 240 -12.61 2.82 13.66
N LEU A 241 -12.06 2.18 14.70
CA LEU A 241 -11.37 2.90 15.78
C LEU A 241 -10.25 3.80 15.25
N VAL A 242 -9.47 3.29 14.30
CA VAL A 242 -8.36 4.02 13.70
C VAL A 242 -8.87 5.18 12.83
N LEU A 243 -9.89 4.96 12.00
CA LEU A 243 -10.50 5.99 11.15
C LEU A 243 -11.19 7.09 11.98
N ASP A 244 -11.87 6.72 13.06
CA ASP A 244 -12.47 7.68 13.98
C ASP A 244 -11.39 8.54 14.66
N SER A 245 -10.25 7.94 15.02
CA SER A 245 -9.10 8.68 15.57
C SER A 245 -8.49 9.64 14.55
N ARG A 246 -8.33 9.19 13.29
CA ARG A 246 -7.89 10.06 12.19
C ARG A 246 -8.81 11.27 12.03
N SER A 247 -10.12 11.05 12.05
CA SER A 247 -11.11 12.13 11.92
C SER A 247 -10.98 13.16 13.05
N ARG A 248 -10.76 12.72 14.29
CA ARG A 248 -10.52 13.61 15.43
C ARG A 248 -9.20 14.37 15.32
N LEU A 249 -8.12 13.72 14.89
CA LEU A 249 -6.83 14.37 14.62
C LEU A 249 -6.94 15.43 13.53
N GLN A 250 -7.69 15.15 12.46
CA GLN A 250 -7.95 16.12 11.41
C GLN A 250 -8.64 17.38 11.96
N ALA A 251 -9.64 17.21 12.83
CA ALA A 251 -10.30 18.32 13.50
C ALA A 251 -9.35 19.11 14.42
N ILE A 252 -8.50 18.40 15.19
CA ILE A 252 -7.45 19.01 16.05
C ILE A 252 -6.51 19.88 15.21
N TYR A 253 -6.07 19.39 14.05
CA TYR A 253 -5.12 20.10 13.19
C TYR A 253 -5.74 21.28 12.45
N ALA A 254 -7.03 21.20 12.09
CA ALA A 254 -7.78 22.31 11.53
C ALA A 254 -8.20 23.37 12.58
N GLY A 255 -8.19 23.00 13.86
CA GLY A 255 -8.61 23.85 14.96
C GLY A 255 -7.65 25.00 15.31
N PRO A 256 -8.06 25.89 16.25
CA PRO A 256 -7.37 27.14 16.55
C PRO A 256 -6.17 26.99 17.49
N LEU A 257 -5.87 25.78 17.97
CA LEU A 257 -4.74 25.53 18.86
C LEU A 257 -3.42 25.95 18.19
N ASN A 258 -2.51 26.52 18.96
CA ASN A 258 -1.12 26.69 18.50
C ASN A 258 -0.43 25.32 18.35
N GLU A 259 0.76 25.29 17.76
CA GLU A 259 1.46 24.02 17.50
C GLU A 259 1.71 23.19 18.76
N ALA A 260 2.12 23.82 19.87
CA ALA A 260 2.33 23.13 21.13
C ALA A 260 1.04 22.48 21.65
N GLY A 261 -0.09 23.19 21.58
CA GLY A 261 -1.41 22.68 21.90
C GLY A 261 -1.83 21.52 20.98
N LYS A 262 -1.57 21.62 19.67
CA LYS A 262 -1.83 20.55 18.69
C LYS A 262 -0.99 19.30 18.97
N ARG A 263 0.29 19.45 19.33
CA ARG A 263 1.15 18.32 19.75
C ARG A 263 0.62 17.63 21.00
N ALA A 264 0.22 18.39 22.01
CA ALA A 264 -0.37 17.85 23.23
C ALA A 264 -1.70 17.12 22.94
N ALA A 265 -2.58 17.73 22.14
CA ALA A 265 -3.86 17.15 21.74
C ALA A 265 -3.69 15.87 20.88
N LYS A 266 -2.71 15.85 19.97
CA LYS A 266 -2.33 14.66 19.20
C LYS A 266 -1.97 13.48 20.12
N GLN A 267 -1.12 13.71 21.12
CA GLN A 267 -0.75 12.65 22.07
C GLN A 267 -1.94 12.18 22.91
N ALA A 268 -2.79 13.13 23.36
CA ALA A 268 -4.01 12.79 24.09
C ALA A 268 -4.97 11.93 23.25
N GLU A 269 -5.06 12.18 21.95
CA GLU A 269 -5.86 11.38 21.01
C GLU A 269 -5.26 9.98 20.79
N PHE A 270 -3.94 9.82 20.68
CA PHE A 270 -3.33 8.49 20.63
C PHE A 270 -3.58 7.68 21.91
N GLU A 271 -3.52 8.32 23.07
CA GLU A 271 -3.89 7.67 24.33
C GLU A 271 -5.39 7.36 24.40
N ARG A 272 -6.24 8.18 23.79
CA ARG A 272 -7.68 7.90 23.65
C ARG A 272 -7.91 6.65 22.78
N LEU A 273 -7.27 6.57 21.62
CA LEU A 273 -7.31 5.40 20.74
C LEU A 273 -6.88 4.13 21.48
N ARG A 274 -5.77 4.17 22.23
CA ARG A 274 -5.31 3.04 23.05
C ARG A 274 -6.32 2.62 24.11
N ARG A 275 -7.02 3.57 24.75
CA ARG A 275 -8.08 3.27 25.72
C ARG A 275 -9.29 2.62 25.06
N GLU A 276 -9.78 3.18 23.95
CA GLU A 276 -10.92 2.62 23.21
C GLU A 276 -10.60 1.21 22.71
N TYR A 277 -9.39 1.00 22.17
CA TYR A 277 -8.90 -0.32 21.79
C TYR A 277 -8.93 -1.32 22.95
N ARG A 278 -8.44 -0.95 24.14
CA ARG A 278 -8.48 -1.83 25.32
C ARG A 278 -9.90 -2.22 25.71
N GLN A 279 -10.86 -1.29 25.63
CA GLN A 279 -12.27 -1.59 25.94
C GLN A 279 -12.83 -2.64 24.98
N TRP A 280 -12.50 -2.55 23.69
CA TRP A 280 -12.89 -3.55 22.69
C TRP A 280 -12.19 -4.90 22.93
N ARG A 281 -10.86 -4.85 23.09
CA ARG A 281 -10.01 -6.02 23.32
C ARG A 281 -10.45 -6.81 24.55
N ASP A 282 -10.56 -6.15 25.69
CA ASP A 282 -10.81 -6.80 26.98
C ASP A 282 -12.31 -7.11 27.19
N GLY A 283 -13.19 -6.47 26.42
CA GLY A 283 -14.64 -6.68 26.45
C GLY A 283 -15.14 -7.57 25.30
N PRO A 284 -15.79 -7.01 24.24
CA PRO A 284 -16.39 -7.78 23.15
C PRO A 284 -15.46 -8.79 22.47
N TRP A 285 -14.15 -8.52 22.41
CA TRP A 285 -13.17 -9.42 21.80
C TRP A 285 -12.60 -10.47 22.76
N LYS A 286 -13.05 -10.48 24.02
CA LYS A 286 -12.75 -11.52 25.02
C LYS A 286 -11.24 -11.73 25.25
N GLY A 287 -10.46 -10.65 25.22
CA GLY A 287 -9.01 -10.67 25.43
C GLY A 287 -8.18 -10.95 24.17
N ASP A 288 -8.78 -10.99 22.98
CA ASP A 288 -8.04 -11.18 21.73
C ASP A 288 -7.18 -9.95 21.38
N GLY A 289 -5.90 -10.03 21.74
CA GLY A 289 -4.90 -8.98 21.53
C GLY A 289 -4.19 -8.99 20.18
N ARG A 290 -4.79 -9.53 19.11
CA ARG A 290 -4.14 -9.65 17.78
C ARG A 290 -3.56 -8.35 17.22
N TYR A 291 -4.08 -7.19 17.63
CA TYR A 291 -3.58 -5.88 17.18
C TYR A 291 -2.68 -5.19 18.22
N ASP A 292 -2.33 -5.85 19.33
CA ASP A 292 -1.54 -5.26 20.43
C ASP A 292 -0.20 -4.74 19.94
N ALA A 293 0.51 -5.53 19.11
CA ALA A 293 1.79 -5.13 18.54
C ALA A 293 1.69 -3.84 17.72
N TRP A 294 0.62 -3.69 16.95
CA TRP A 294 0.37 -2.46 16.21
C TRP A 294 -0.04 -1.31 17.15
N MET A 295 -0.98 -1.53 18.07
CA MET A 295 -1.52 -0.48 18.93
C MET A 295 -0.49 0.13 19.89
N TYR A 296 0.36 -0.71 20.48
CA TYR A 296 1.32 -0.31 21.50
C TYR A 296 2.72 -0.01 20.96
N GLY A 297 2.99 -0.32 19.69
CA GLY A 297 4.19 0.17 19.01
C GLY A 297 4.20 1.71 18.89
N PRO A 298 5.32 2.31 18.44
CA PRO A 298 5.42 3.75 18.21
C PRO A 298 4.24 4.25 17.36
N MET A 299 3.58 5.31 17.82
CA MET A 299 2.38 5.86 17.19
C MET A 299 2.67 7.25 16.64
N ASN A 300 2.30 7.48 15.38
CA ASN A 300 2.44 8.75 14.68
C ASN A 300 1.41 8.83 13.54
N ASN A 301 1.28 9.99 12.89
CA ASN A 301 0.30 10.21 11.83
C ASN A 301 0.54 9.31 10.61
N ALA A 302 1.81 9.12 10.22
CA ALA A 302 2.18 8.29 9.09
C ALA A 302 1.77 6.81 9.27
N LYS A 303 1.75 6.31 10.49
CA LYS A 303 1.28 4.93 10.80
C LYS A 303 -0.23 4.77 10.61
N LEU A 304 -1.00 5.87 10.73
CA LEU A 304 -2.43 5.88 10.47
C LEU A 304 -2.76 6.04 8.98
N LEU A 305 -1.79 6.46 8.13
CA LEU A 305 -2.04 6.72 6.71
C LEU A 305 -2.64 5.52 5.97
N PRO A 306 -2.12 4.28 6.09
CA PRO A 306 -2.65 3.14 5.35
C PRO A 306 -4.16 2.95 5.55
N PHE A 307 -4.68 3.10 6.76
CA PHE A 307 -6.12 2.97 7.02
C PHE A 307 -6.96 3.98 6.24
N GLY A 308 -6.48 5.22 6.09
CA GLY A 308 -7.18 6.22 5.28
C GLY A 308 -7.10 5.95 3.77
N LEU A 309 -6.03 5.31 3.31
CA LEU A 309 -5.84 4.98 1.90
C LEU A 309 -6.67 3.74 1.50
N TYR A 310 -6.61 2.69 2.30
CA TYR A 310 -7.14 1.36 1.96
C TYR A 310 -8.57 1.12 2.43
N ASP A 311 -9.01 1.72 3.56
CA ASP A 311 -10.27 1.33 4.18
C ASP A 311 -11.37 2.41 4.10
N GLN A 312 -11.02 3.66 3.77
CA GLN A 312 -11.93 4.81 3.89
C GLN A 312 -13.17 4.71 2.99
N TRP A 313 -13.02 4.26 1.74
CA TRP A 313 -14.12 4.21 0.77
C TRP A 313 -14.69 2.80 0.55
N VAL A 314 -14.18 1.79 1.27
CA VAL A 314 -14.69 0.41 1.18
C VAL A 314 -16.21 0.33 1.42
N PRO A 315 -16.81 1.01 2.42
CA PRO A 315 -18.26 1.00 2.61
C PRO A 315 -19.04 1.57 1.41
N GLY A 316 -18.51 2.60 0.75
CA GLY A 316 -19.13 3.20 -0.43
C GLY A 316 -19.13 2.23 -1.63
N PHE A 317 -18.00 1.55 -1.87
CA PHE A 317 -17.95 0.49 -2.89
C PHE A 317 -18.86 -0.70 -2.56
N ALA A 318 -19.01 -1.06 -1.28
CA ALA A 318 -19.94 -2.10 -0.85
C ALA A 318 -21.39 -1.71 -1.15
N ALA A 319 -21.81 -0.49 -0.80
CA ALA A 319 -23.14 0.01 -1.12
C ALA A 319 -23.38 0.04 -2.64
N LEU A 320 -22.39 0.47 -3.42
CA LEU A 320 -22.48 0.47 -4.89
C LEU A 320 -22.64 -0.94 -5.47
N PHE A 321 -21.99 -1.95 -4.89
CA PHE A 321 -22.11 -3.35 -5.32
C PHE A 321 -23.49 -3.93 -4.96
N GLU A 322 -24.03 -3.57 -3.79
CA GLU A 322 -25.40 -3.93 -3.38
C GLU A 322 -26.45 -3.31 -4.31
N ASP A 323 -26.28 -2.04 -4.70
CA ASP A 323 -27.19 -1.32 -5.62
C ASP A 323 -27.29 -1.98 -7.01
N VAL A 324 -26.26 -2.69 -7.44
CA VAL A 324 -26.24 -3.46 -8.70
C VAL A 324 -26.53 -4.94 -8.46
N ASN A 325 -27.09 -5.30 -7.31
CA ASN A 325 -27.46 -6.66 -6.91
C ASN A 325 -26.29 -7.68 -6.99
N GLY A 326 -25.07 -7.21 -6.74
CA GLY A 326 -23.86 -8.04 -6.80
C GLY A 326 -23.39 -8.38 -8.22
N ASP A 327 -23.83 -7.67 -9.25
CA ASP A 327 -23.33 -7.83 -10.61
C ASP A 327 -21.95 -7.16 -10.78
N TRP A 328 -20.90 -7.97 -10.90
CA TRP A 328 -19.53 -7.49 -11.12
C TRP A 328 -19.37 -6.64 -12.39
N GLY A 329 -20.09 -6.97 -13.46
CA GLY A 329 -19.99 -6.24 -14.72
C GLY A 329 -20.53 -4.82 -14.61
N GLU A 330 -21.74 -4.67 -14.07
CA GLU A 330 -22.37 -3.37 -13.82
C GLU A 330 -21.61 -2.59 -12.74
N PHE A 331 -21.15 -3.26 -11.68
CA PHE A 331 -20.33 -2.65 -10.64
C PHE A 331 -19.11 -1.95 -11.22
N TYR A 332 -18.30 -2.65 -12.02
CA TYR A 332 -17.11 -2.04 -12.60
C TYR A 332 -17.43 -0.89 -13.55
N GLN A 333 -18.53 -0.96 -14.32
CA GLN A 333 -18.97 0.17 -15.15
C GLN A 333 -19.27 1.41 -14.30
N ARG A 334 -19.94 1.24 -13.15
CA ARG A 334 -20.23 2.35 -12.23
C ARG A 334 -18.95 2.89 -11.56
N VAL A 335 -18.04 2.01 -11.13
CA VAL A 335 -16.74 2.42 -10.57
C VAL A 335 -15.91 3.20 -11.59
N GLU A 336 -15.85 2.76 -12.85
CA GLU A 336 -15.17 3.52 -13.92
C GLU A 336 -15.79 4.89 -14.17
N ALA A 337 -17.13 4.98 -14.14
CA ALA A 337 -17.83 6.25 -14.30
C ALA A 337 -17.51 7.21 -13.14
N LEU A 338 -17.47 6.71 -11.91
CA LEU A 338 -17.07 7.46 -10.72
C LEU A 338 -15.62 7.93 -10.83
N GLY A 339 -14.70 7.06 -11.25
CA GLY A 339 -13.28 7.38 -11.42
C GLY A 339 -12.98 8.48 -12.46
N ARG A 340 -13.93 8.80 -13.35
CA ARG A 340 -13.82 9.90 -14.31
C ARG A 340 -14.24 11.26 -13.73
N LEU A 341 -14.91 11.27 -12.57
CA LEU A 341 -15.29 12.50 -11.89
C LEU A 341 -14.06 13.14 -11.22
N PRO A 342 -14.05 14.46 -10.97
CA PRO A 342 -12.99 15.08 -10.17
C PRO A 342 -12.97 14.48 -8.77
N ALA A 343 -11.80 14.17 -8.22
CA ALA A 343 -11.61 13.50 -6.91
C ALA A 343 -12.49 14.07 -5.76
N ARG A 344 -12.70 15.38 -5.71
CA ARG A 344 -13.56 16.03 -4.69
C ARG A 344 -15.04 15.63 -4.74
N THR A 345 -15.48 15.06 -5.87
CA THR A 345 -16.87 14.69 -6.19
C THR A 345 -17.07 13.17 -6.17
N GLN A 346 -15.99 12.39 -6.03
CA GLN A 346 -16.03 10.92 -5.99
C GLN A 346 -16.49 10.38 -4.63
N LYS A 347 -17.28 11.14 -3.86
CA LYS A 347 -17.72 10.66 -2.55
C LYS A 347 -18.82 9.62 -2.73
N ILE A 348 -18.53 8.38 -2.36
CA ILE A 348 -19.44 7.23 -2.37
C ILE A 348 -19.83 6.90 -0.94
#